data_AF-A0AAD6ZA74-F1
#
_entry.id   AF-A0AAD6ZA74-F1
#
_cell.length_a   1.000
_cell.length_b   1.000
_cell.length_c   1.000
_cell.angle_alpha   90.00
_cell.angle_beta   90.00
_cell.angle_gamma   90.00
#
_symmetry.space_group_name_H-M   'P 1'
#
loop_
_entity.id
_entity.type
_entity.pdbx_description
1 polymer ?
#
loop_
_entity_poly.entity_id
_entity_poly.type
_entity_poly.pdbx_seq_one_letter_code
_entity_poly.pdbx_strand_id
1 'polypeptide(L)'
;LDTNSPPAEYNHPALRAFVSRGSARRAYLDAKTASLKAELEKLLEERDSLDAEVRKHEGALSPLRRMPVEIISLIFKFAAPFRSYVMNVKEGPWTLSAVCSRWRNIALSQPSLW
;
A
#
# COMPACT_ATOMS: atom_id res chain seq x y z
N LEU A 1 32.66 9.90 -33.15
CA LEU A 1 33.95 9.15 -33.10
C LEU A 1 33.81 8.03 -34.12
N ASP A 2 33.86 8.39 -35.39
CA ASP A 2 33.57 7.49 -36.54
C ASP A 2 34.85 7.17 -37.31
N THR A 3 35.85 6.61 -36.64
CA THR A 3 37.02 6.06 -37.32
C THR A 3 37.36 4.72 -36.70
N ASN A 4 37.11 3.64 -37.46
CA ASN A 4 37.42 2.25 -37.13
C ASN A 4 38.91 1.94 -37.32
N SER A 5 39.78 2.90 -36.99
CA SER A 5 41.23 2.77 -37.08
C SER A 5 41.80 2.66 -35.66
N PRO A 6 42.74 1.73 -35.39
CA PRO A 6 43.37 1.64 -34.08
C PRO A 6 44.00 3.00 -33.74
N PRO A 7 43.83 3.53 -32.51
CA PRO A 7 44.46 4.78 -32.11
C PRO A 7 45.97 4.62 -32.32
N ALA A 8 46.61 5.61 -32.98
CA ALA A 8 48.06 5.64 -33.13
C ALA A 8 48.72 5.30 -31.77
N GLU A 9 49.73 4.42 -31.79
CA GLU A 9 50.33 3.70 -30.65
C GLU A 9 50.70 4.58 -29.44
N TYR A 10 50.70 5.90 -29.61
CA TYR A 10 51.00 6.92 -28.61
C TYR A 10 49.86 7.28 -27.64
N ASN A 11 48.62 6.80 -27.83
CA ASN A 11 47.46 7.18 -26.97
C ASN A 11 47.09 6.18 -25.85
N HIS A 12 47.89 5.14 -25.61
CA HIS A 12 47.51 4.05 -24.68
C HIS A 12 47.47 4.42 -23.18
N PRO A 13 48.43 5.16 -22.60
CA PRO A 13 48.47 5.38 -21.15
C PRO A 13 47.34 6.29 -20.64
N ALA A 14 47.06 7.38 -21.36
CA ALA A 14 46.02 8.34 -20.99
C ALA A 14 44.62 7.71 -21.06
N LEU A 15 44.35 6.92 -22.11
CA LEU A 15 43.10 6.18 -22.26
C LEU A 15 42.95 5.09 -21.18
N ARG A 16 43.99 4.32 -20.89
CA ARG A 16 43.96 3.32 -19.80
C ARG A 16 43.72 3.97 -18.44
N ALA A 17 44.38 5.10 -18.16
CA ALA A 17 44.18 5.84 -16.93
C ALA A 17 42.76 6.42 -16.83
N PHE A 18 42.20 6.91 -17.94
CA PHE A 18 40.81 7.34 -17.99
C PHE A 18 39.84 6.18 -17.71
N VAL A 19 40.02 5.03 -18.39
CA VAL A 19 39.19 3.83 -18.17
C VAL A 19 39.30 3.34 -16.71
N SER A 20 40.49 3.34 -16.13
CA SER A 20 40.71 2.94 -14.73
C SER A 20 40.05 3.88 -13.73
N ARG A 21 40.16 5.21 -13.93
CA ARG A 21 39.45 6.19 -13.08
C ARG A 21 37.93 6.08 -13.25
N GLY A 22 37.47 5.90 -14.49
CA GLY A 22 36.05 5.73 -14.81
C GLY A 22 35.46 4.47 -14.17
N SER A 23 36.17 3.35 -14.21
CA SER A 23 35.74 2.10 -13.57
C SER A 23 35.70 2.21 -12.05
N ALA A 24 36.71 2.84 -11.44
CA ALA A 24 36.72 3.09 -10.00
C ALA A 24 35.55 4.00 -9.56
N ARG A 25 35.27 5.07 -10.32
CA ARG A 25 34.13 5.95 -10.04
C ARG A 25 32.79 5.24 -10.20
N ARG A 26 32.65 4.40 -11.23
CA ARG A 26 31.45 3.59 -11.44
C ARG A 26 31.23 2.62 -10.28
N ALA A 27 32.27 1.88 -9.86
CA ALA A 27 32.17 0.97 -8.72
C ALA A 27 31.74 1.70 -7.43
N TYR A 28 32.26 2.90 -7.19
CA TYR A 28 31.83 3.73 -6.06
C TYR A 28 30.34 4.12 -6.15
N LEU A 29 29.87 4.56 -7.33
CA LEU A 29 28.47 4.94 -7.52
C LEU A 29 27.54 3.73 -7.40
N ASP A 30 27.94 2.56 -7.89
CA ASP A 30 27.17 1.33 -7.78
C ASP A 30 27.07 0.90 -6.31
N ALA A 31 28.17 0.96 -5.54
CA ALA A 31 28.16 0.68 -4.11
C ALA A 31 27.28 1.66 -3.32
N LYS A 32 27.37 2.96 -3.63
CA LYS A 32 26.52 3.98 -3.00
C LYS A 32 25.04 3.76 -3.33
N THR A 33 24.74 3.42 -4.58
CA THR A 33 23.38 3.10 -5.02
C THR A 33 22.84 1.87 -4.30
N ALA A 34 23.64 0.82 -4.16
CA ALA A 34 23.25 -0.38 -3.43
C ALA A 34 22.97 -0.07 -1.95
N SER A 35 23.84 0.70 -1.29
CA SER A 35 23.65 1.10 0.11
C SER A 35 22.37 1.91 0.32
N LEU A 36 22.12 2.92 -0.53
CA LEU A 36 20.94 3.77 -0.41
C LEU A 36 19.65 3.00 -0.70
N LYS A 37 19.67 2.05 -1.64
CA LYS A 37 18.52 1.18 -1.89
C LYS A 37 18.23 0.27 -0.70
N ALA A 38 19.25 -0.29 -0.06
CA ALA A 38 19.06 -1.11 1.13
C ALA A 38 18.50 -0.30 2.32
N GLU A 39 18.92 0.96 2.47
CA GLU A 39 18.36 1.86 3.47
C GLU A 39 16.91 2.23 3.18
N LEU A 40 16.59 2.54 1.91
CA LEU A 40 15.22 2.81 1.47
C LEU A 40 14.30 1.62 1.75
N GLU A 41 14.74 0.39 1.45
CA GLU A 41 13.93 -0.81 1.68
C GLU A 41 13.56 -0.95 3.17
N LYS A 42 14.54 -0.78 4.07
CA LYS A 42 14.30 -0.82 5.52
C LYS A 42 13.29 0.23 5.98
N LEU A 43 13.40 1.46 5.46
CA LEU A 43 12.47 2.54 5.80
C LEU A 43 11.05 2.26 5.30
N LEU A 44 10.91 1.64 4.13
CA LEU A 44 9.61 1.23 3.60
C LEU A 44 8.98 0.13 4.44
N GLU A 45 9.75 -0.88 4.84
CA GLU A 45 9.31 -1.96 5.74
C GLU A 45 8.85 -1.39 7.09
N GLU A 46 9.63 -0.48 7.69
CA GLU A 46 9.29 0.16 8.96
C GLU A 46 8.00 0.96 8.85
N ARG A 47 7.87 1.78 7.80
CA ARG A 47 6.64 2.54 7.53
C ARG A 47 5.43 1.62 7.35
N ASP A 48 5.56 0.53 6.59
CA ASP A 48 4.45 -0.39 6.37
C ASP A 48 3.99 -1.08 7.66
N SER A 49 4.94 -1.42 8.55
CA SER A 49 4.62 -1.95 9.87
C SER A 49 3.86 -0.92 10.71
N LEU A 50 4.32 0.33 10.72
CA LEU A 50 3.71 1.40 11.49
C LEU A 50 2.31 1.75 10.97
N ASP A 51 2.13 1.81 9.65
CA ASP A 51 0.82 2.04 9.03
C ASP A 51 -0.17 0.92 9.39
N ALA A 52 0.29 -0.33 9.48
CA ALA A 52 -0.56 -1.43 9.94
C ALA A 52 -0.98 -1.24 11.41
N GLU A 53 -0.07 -0.80 12.28
CA GLU A 53 -0.38 -0.48 13.67
C GLU A 53 -1.34 0.70 13.79
N VAL A 54 -1.09 1.81 13.09
CA VAL A 54 -1.94 3.00 13.10
C VAL A 54 -3.36 2.63 12.66
N ARG A 55 -3.52 1.94 11.52
CA ARG A 55 -4.84 1.51 11.01
C ARG A 55 -5.60 0.65 12.02
N LYS A 56 -4.91 -0.22 12.76
CA LYS A 56 -5.53 -1.03 13.83
C LYS A 56 -6.11 -0.15 14.93
N HIS A 57 -5.38 0.87 15.36
CA HIS A 57 -5.79 1.79 16.42
C HIS A 57 -6.86 2.79 15.95
N GLU A 58 -6.73 3.38 14.75
CA GLU A 58 -7.75 4.23 14.15
C GLU A 58 -9.08 3.51 14.03
N GLY A 59 -9.03 2.25 13.58
CA GLY A 59 -10.20 1.40 13.60
C GLY A 59 -10.81 1.35 15.00
N ALA A 60 -10.01 1.08 16.05
CA ALA A 60 -10.49 0.96 17.42
C ALA A 60 -11.09 2.26 17.97
N LEU A 61 -10.52 3.40 17.56
CA LEU A 61 -11.00 4.73 17.91
C LEU A 61 -12.19 5.20 17.05
N SER A 62 -12.53 4.46 15.99
CA SER A 62 -13.67 4.78 15.14
C SER A 62 -14.95 4.97 15.98
N PRO A 63 -15.63 6.13 15.85
CA PRO A 63 -16.89 6.38 16.54
C PRO A 63 -17.93 5.27 16.31
N LEU A 64 -17.88 4.63 15.13
CA LEU A 64 -18.72 3.50 14.77
C LEU A 64 -18.55 2.27 15.66
N ARG A 65 -17.45 2.10 16.41
CA ARG A 65 -17.30 1.04 17.42
C ARG A 65 -17.86 1.41 18.80
N ARG A 66 -18.03 2.70 19.08
CA ARG A 66 -18.57 3.23 20.34
C ARG A 66 -20.07 3.53 20.26
N MET A 67 -20.61 3.64 19.06
CA MET A 67 -22.04 3.84 18.85
C MET A 67 -22.85 2.67 19.45
N PRO A 68 -23.93 2.95 20.19
CA PRO A 68 -24.86 1.92 20.65
C PRO A 68 -25.45 1.12 19.48
N VAL A 69 -25.78 -0.14 19.74
CA VAL A 69 -26.32 -1.05 18.71
C VAL A 69 -27.64 -0.51 18.16
N GLU A 70 -28.45 0.13 18.99
CA GLU A 70 -29.74 0.71 18.69
C GLU A 70 -29.64 1.79 17.59
N ILE A 71 -28.58 2.61 17.65
CA ILE A 71 -28.37 3.67 16.65
C ILE A 71 -27.91 3.07 15.33
N ILE A 72 -27.04 2.06 15.36
CA ILE A 72 -26.62 1.34 14.14
C ILE A 72 -27.82 0.64 13.50
N SER A 73 -28.64 -0.04 14.31
CA SER A 73 -29.88 -0.68 13.87
C SER A 73 -30.89 0.31 13.30
N LEU A 74 -30.97 1.52 13.85
CA LEU A 74 -31.80 2.59 13.30
C LEU A 74 -31.27 3.05 11.93
N ILE A 75 -29.96 3.26 11.80
CA ILE A 75 -29.33 3.59 10.51
C ILE A 75 -29.63 2.50 9.48
N PHE A 76 -29.51 1.22 9.85
CA PHE A 76 -29.78 0.10 8.94
C PHE A 76 -31.21 0.14 8.39
N LYS A 77 -32.20 0.44 9.23
CA LYS A 77 -33.61 0.57 8.80
C LYS A 77 -33.81 1.69 7.77
N PHE A 78 -33.04 2.78 7.86
CA PHE A 78 -33.11 3.88 6.90
C PHE A 78 -32.29 3.61 5.64
N ALA A 79 -31.13 2.97 5.78
CA ALA A 79 -30.21 2.71 4.67
C ALA A 79 -30.64 1.51 3.80
N ALA A 80 -31.31 0.52 4.39
CA ALA A 80 -31.90 -0.62 3.71
C ALA A 80 -33.42 -0.58 3.91
N PRO A 81 -34.16 0.22 3.11
CA PRO A 81 -35.61 0.28 3.22
C PRO A 81 -36.24 -1.09 2.93
N PHE A 82 -37.45 -1.31 3.46
CA PHE A 82 -38.24 -2.56 3.48
C PHE A 82 -38.47 -3.27 2.12
N ARG A 83 -37.93 -2.75 1.01
CA ARG A 83 -38.04 -3.27 -0.35
C ARG A 83 -36.69 -3.54 -1.01
N SER A 84 -35.59 -3.54 -0.27
CA SER A 84 -34.31 -3.98 -0.84
C SER A 84 -34.48 -5.44 -1.28
N TYR A 85 -34.26 -5.70 -2.57
CA TYR A 85 -34.30 -7.06 -3.08
C TYR A 85 -33.18 -7.85 -2.42
N VAL A 86 -33.54 -8.77 -1.53
CA VAL A 86 -32.60 -9.66 -0.82
C VAL A 86 -31.76 -10.47 -1.81
N MET A 87 -32.23 -10.64 -3.04
CA MET A 87 -31.48 -11.32 -4.10
C MET A 87 -30.40 -10.42 -4.76
N ASN A 88 -30.43 -9.11 -4.52
CA ASN A 88 -29.43 -8.19 -5.01
C ASN A 88 -28.35 -7.96 -3.95
N VAL A 89 -27.23 -8.68 -4.10
CA VAL A 89 -26.05 -8.56 -3.22
C VAL A 89 -25.40 -7.18 -3.20
N LYS A 90 -25.77 -6.29 -4.14
CA LYS A 90 -25.29 -4.90 -4.19
C LYS A 90 -26.17 -3.93 -3.40
N GLU A 91 -27.23 -4.41 -2.75
CA GLU A 91 -28.18 -3.59 -2.01
C GLU A 91 -28.53 -4.21 -0.64
N GLY A 92 -29.20 -3.42 0.20
CA GLY A 92 -29.85 -3.92 1.40
C GLY A 92 -28.88 -4.48 2.46
N PRO A 93 -29.22 -5.61 3.11
CA PRO A 93 -28.43 -6.17 4.22
C PRO A 93 -27.02 -6.59 3.82
N TRP A 94 -26.80 -6.91 2.54
CA TRP A 94 -25.51 -7.39 2.04
C TRP A 94 -24.44 -6.31 2.07
N THR A 95 -24.78 -5.08 1.65
CA THR A 95 -23.85 -3.95 1.66
C THR A 95 -23.52 -3.54 3.09
N LEU A 96 -24.52 -3.51 3.96
CA LEU A 96 -24.34 -3.23 5.39
C LEU A 96 -23.45 -4.29 6.06
N SER A 97 -23.66 -5.56 5.75
CA SER A 97 -22.89 -6.69 6.29
C SER A 97 -21.45 -6.78 5.74
N ALA A 98 -21.13 -6.07 4.66
CA ALA A 98 -19.80 -6.04 4.08
C ALA A 98 -18.86 -5.01 4.76
N VAL A 99 -19.40 -4.04 5.50
CA VAL A 99 -18.61 -2.93 6.08
C VAL A 99 -17.60 -3.39 7.12
N CYS A 100 -18.05 -4.13 8.14
CA CYS A 100 -17.18 -4.71 9.16
C CYS A 100 -17.87 -5.87 9.91
N SER A 101 -17.10 -6.62 10.69
CA SER A 101 -17.63 -7.75 11.49
C SER A 101 -18.75 -7.33 12.46
N ARG A 102 -18.63 -6.16 13.08
CA ARG A 102 -19.65 -5.62 13.99
C ARG A 102 -20.97 -5.36 13.25
N TRP A 103 -20.91 -4.70 12.09
CA TRP A 103 -22.09 -4.40 11.28
C TRP A 103 -22.77 -5.67 10.77
N ARG A 104 -21.97 -6.66 10.37
CA ARG A 104 -22.46 -7.99 9.99
C ARG A 104 -23.22 -8.67 11.13
N ASN A 105 -22.66 -8.70 12.33
CA ASN A 105 -23.32 -9.31 13.49
C ASN A 105 -24.65 -8.60 13.81
N ILE A 106 -24.68 -7.27 13.73
CA ILE A 106 -25.91 -6.50 13.95
C ILE A 106 -26.93 -6.80 12.86
N ALA A 107 -26.56 -6.77 11.58
CA ALA A 107 -27.46 -7.03 10.45
C ALA A 107 -28.04 -8.45 10.49
N LEU A 108 -27.23 -9.46 10.85
CA LEU A 108 -27.69 -10.84 11.02
C LEU A 108 -28.61 -11.02 12.22
N SER A 109 -28.45 -10.22 13.28
CA SER A 109 -29.34 -10.23 14.45
C SER A 109 -30.70 -9.56 14.20
N GLN A 110 -30.90 -8.95 13.04
CA GLN A 110 -32.11 -8.20 12.69
C GLN A 110 -32.85 -8.85 11.51
N PRO A 111 -33.76 -9.81 11.76
CA PRO A 111 -34.53 -10.47 10.70
C PRO A 111 -35.29 -9.50 9.80
N SER A 112 -35.72 -8.35 10.32
CA SER A 112 -36.47 -7.34 9.55
C SER A 112 -35.68 -6.66 8.42
N LEU A 113 -34.37 -6.90 8.31
CA LEU A 113 -33.54 -6.39 7.22
C LEU A 113 -33.58 -7.32 5.99
N TRP A 114 -33.78 -8.62 6.22
CA TRP A 114 -33.83 -9.67 5.21
C TRP A 114 -35.27 -9.97 4.80
#